data_AF-A0A5P9NII2-F1
#
_entry.id   AF-A0A5P9NII2-F1
#
_cell.length_a   1.000
_cell.length_b   1.000
_cell.length_c   1.000
_cell.angle_alpha   90.00
_cell.angle_beta   90.00
_cell.angle_gamma   90.00
#
_symmetry.space_group_name_H-M   'P 1'
#
loop_
_entity.id
_entity.type
_entity.pdbx_description
1 polymer ?
#
loop_
_entity_poly.entity_id
_entity_poly.type
_entity_poly.pdbx_seq_one_letter_code
_entity_poly.pdbx_strand_id
1 'polypeptide(L)'
;MRWDDIDKQVCSVARSLSVVGERWTMLIIRDAFLGTRRFDQFQKNLGITRHRLSERLGKLVDAGVLVKVPYSDRPLRHEYRLTRKGLGLYPVLMSLGAWGDEWMDAGEGAPLEYVHQRCGRQTHAVMTCSECGEPLRPEEVLPSIGPALQGIADELDEKIGSVEEIPALLRKSM
;
A
#
# COMPACT_ATOMS: atom_id res chain seq x y z
N MET A 1 -15.23 -15.93 3.50
CA MET A 1 -13.79 -15.75 3.25
C MET A 1 -13.06 -15.77 4.59
N ARG A 2 -12.04 -16.61 4.75
CA ARG A 2 -11.14 -16.54 5.92
C ARG A 2 -10.01 -15.59 5.58
N TRP A 3 -9.67 -14.68 6.48
CA TRP A 3 -8.62 -13.69 6.27
C TRP A 3 -7.23 -14.33 6.05
N ASP A 4 -7.03 -15.55 6.56
CA ASP A 4 -5.77 -16.28 6.50
C ASP A 4 -5.39 -16.77 5.09
N ASP A 5 -6.32 -16.75 4.12
CA ASP A 5 -6.06 -17.16 2.71
C ASP A 5 -6.14 -15.98 1.73
N ILE A 6 -6.07 -14.74 2.23
CA ILE A 6 -6.22 -13.53 1.42
C ILE A 6 -5.01 -13.32 0.47
N ASP A 7 -3.85 -13.86 0.83
CA ASP A 7 -2.61 -13.89 0.03
C ASP A 7 -2.70 -14.81 -1.21
N LYS A 8 -3.64 -15.77 -1.21
CA LYS A 8 -3.88 -16.71 -2.32
C LYS A 8 -4.95 -16.22 -3.31
N GLN A 9 -5.54 -15.05 -3.06
CA GLN A 9 -6.59 -14.51 -3.93
C GLN A 9 -6.02 -14.03 -5.26
N VAL A 10 -6.78 -14.19 -6.35
CA VAL A 10 -6.37 -13.65 -7.65
C VAL A 10 -6.35 -12.11 -7.63
N CYS A 11 -7.23 -11.50 -6.82
CA CYS A 11 -7.28 -10.06 -6.63
C CYS A 11 -6.00 -9.52 -5.97
N SER A 12 -5.25 -8.69 -6.70
CA SER A 12 -4.01 -8.07 -6.21
C SER A 12 -4.23 -7.12 -5.03
N VAL A 13 -5.39 -6.46 -4.92
CA VAL A 13 -5.74 -5.64 -3.75
C VAL A 13 -5.84 -6.53 -2.50
N ALA A 14 -6.54 -7.65 -2.59
CA ALA A 14 -6.68 -8.61 -1.48
C ALA A 14 -5.31 -9.15 -1.04
N ARG A 15 -4.46 -9.56 -1.98
CA ARG A 15 -3.09 -10.00 -1.67
C ARG A 15 -2.26 -8.90 -1.01
N SER A 16 -2.40 -7.65 -1.45
CA SER A 16 -1.70 -6.52 -0.84
C SER A 16 -2.16 -6.30 0.61
N LEU A 17 -3.47 -6.44 0.88
CA LEU A 17 -4.03 -6.33 2.22
C LEU A 17 -3.54 -7.40 3.19
N SER A 18 -3.09 -8.58 2.72
CA SER A 18 -2.41 -9.56 3.57
C SER A 18 -1.15 -8.98 4.24
N VAL A 19 -0.49 -8.03 3.57
CA VAL A 19 0.75 -7.39 4.03
C VAL A 19 0.45 -6.09 4.77
N VAL A 20 -0.35 -5.20 4.17
CA VAL A 20 -0.53 -3.81 4.64
C VAL A 20 -1.83 -3.55 5.38
N GLY A 21 -2.77 -4.51 5.38
CA GLY A 21 -4.11 -4.33 5.96
C GLY A 21 -4.17 -4.34 7.49
N GLU A 22 -3.05 -4.52 8.17
CA GLU A 22 -2.99 -4.41 9.63
C GLU A 22 -2.73 -2.96 10.05
N ARG A 23 -3.49 -2.49 11.06
CA ARG A 23 -3.59 -1.09 11.51
C ARG A 23 -2.25 -0.37 11.70
N TRP A 24 -1.23 -1.04 12.21
CA TRP A 24 0.07 -0.40 12.51
C TRP A 24 1.03 -0.43 11.33
N THR A 25 0.76 -1.23 10.31
CA THR A 25 1.71 -1.45 9.22
C THR A 25 1.99 -0.17 8.45
N MET A 26 0.96 0.56 7.99
CA MET A 26 1.19 1.81 7.26
C MET A 26 1.81 2.91 8.13
N LEU A 27 1.60 2.89 9.45
CA LEU A 27 2.25 3.82 10.38
C LEU A 27 3.76 3.51 10.56
N ILE A 28 4.13 2.23 10.64
CA ILE A 28 5.53 1.79 10.62
C ILE A 28 6.20 2.23 9.30
N ILE A 29 5.51 2.04 8.17
CA ILE A 29 6.03 2.43 6.85
C ILE A 29 6.20 3.96 6.75
N ARG A 30 5.22 4.74 7.23
CA ARG A 30 5.34 6.21 7.33
C ARG A 30 6.59 6.61 8.10
N ASP A 31 6.76 6.07 9.31
CA ASP A 31 7.92 6.39 10.14
C ASP A 31 9.24 5.98 9.48
N ALA A 32 9.26 4.88 8.72
CA ALA A 32 10.43 4.45 7.96
C ALA A 32 10.79 5.41 6.82
N PHE A 33 9.79 5.95 6.10
CA PHE A 33 10.00 7.02 5.11
C PHE A 33 10.49 8.33 5.75
N LEU A 34 10.07 8.61 6.98
CA LEU A 34 10.57 9.72 7.80
C LEU A 34 11.94 9.45 8.43
N GLY A 35 12.60 8.33 8.07
CA GLY A 35 13.96 8.02 8.47
C GLY A 35 14.09 7.19 9.76
N THR A 36 12.98 6.74 10.35
CA THR A 36 13.01 5.83 11.50
C THR A 36 13.51 4.46 11.07
N ARG A 37 14.57 3.97 11.73
CA ARG A 37 15.16 2.66 11.42
C ARG A 37 15.32 1.74 12.63
N ARG A 38 15.21 2.27 13.85
CA ARG A 38 15.50 1.53 15.09
C ARG A 38 14.22 1.15 15.81
N PHE A 39 14.21 -0.05 16.40
CA PHE A 39 13.07 -0.59 17.13
C PHE A 39 12.54 0.37 18.20
N ASP A 40 13.42 0.87 19.09
CA ASP A 40 13.00 1.74 20.18
C ASP A 40 12.44 3.08 19.67
N GLN A 41 12.90 3.57 18.52
CA GLN A 41 12.37 4.78 17.92
C GLN A 41 10.97 4.55 17.33
N PHE A 42 10.75 3.44 16.62
CA PHE A 42 9.40 3.06 16.20
C PHE A 42 8.45 2.90 17.39
N GLN A 43 8.91 2.24 18.46
CA GLN A 43 8.11 2.04 19.66
C GLN A 43 7.74 3.37 20.30
N LYS A 44 8.71 4.29 20.44
CA LYS A 44 8.50 5.63 21.00
C LYS A 44 7.52 6.46 20.16
N ASN A 45 7.68 6.47 18.84
CA ASN A 45 6.84 7.27 17.94
C ASN A 45 5.40 6.77 17.89
N LEU A 46 5.20 5.44 17.86
CA LEU A 46 3.88 4.84 17.63
C LEU A 46 3.13 4.54 18.93
N GLY A 47 3.81 4.52 20.08
CA GLY A 47 3.20 4.19 21.38
C GLY A 47 2.70 2.74 21.48
N ILE A 48 3.07 1.87 20.53
CA ILE A 48 2.60 0.49 20.52
C ILE A 48 3.38 -0.40 21.47
N THR A 49 2.79 -1.54 21.84
CA THR A 49 3.46 -2.53 22.67
C THR A 49 4.65 -3.13 21.92
N ARG A 50 5.74 -3.43 22.65
CA ARG A 50 6.95 -4.04 22.07
C ARG A 50 6.63 -5.36 21.36
N HIS A 51 5.74 -6.17 21.94
CA HIS A 51 5.30 -7.43 21.34
C HIS A 51 4.65 -7.20 19.96
N ARG A 52 3.68 -6.29 19.86
CA ARG A 52 3.00 -6.01 18.59
C ARG A 52 3.94 -5.37 17.57
N LEU A 53 4.84 -4.49 17.99
CA LEU A 53 5.86 -3.94 17.09
C LEU A 53 6.77 -5.04 16.55
N SER A 54 7.24 -5.95 17.40
CA SER A 54 8.10 -7.06 17.01
C SER A 54 7.41 -7.97 16.00
N GLU A 55 6.16 -8.32 16.25
CA GLU A 55 5.33 -9.10 15.33
C GLU A 55 5.21 -8.41 13.96
N ARG A 56 4.91 -7.10 13.95
CA ARG A 56 4.72 -6.37 12.71
C ARG A 56 5.99 -6.16 11.90
N LEU A 57 7.09 -5.81 12.57
CA LEU A 57 8.40 -5.70 11.92
C LEU A 57 8.86 -7.06 11.37
N GLY A 58 8.60 -8.15 12.10
CA GLY A 58 8.87 -9.52 11.63
C GLY A 58 8.10 -9.81 10.33
N LYS A 59 6.77 -9.63 10.34
CA LYS A 59 5.93 -9.82 9.15
C LYS A 59 6.37 -8.99 7.94
N LEU A 60 6.82 -7.75 8.16
CA LEU A 60 7.33 -6.89 7.09
C LEU A 60 8.68 -7.36 6.55
N VAL A 61 9.53 -7.94 7.40
CA VAL A 61 10.79 -8.56 6.97
C VAL A 61 10.51 -9.84 6.18
N ASP A 62 9.62 -10.70 6.67
CA ASP A 62 9.23 -11.96 6.02
C ASP A 62 8.59 -11.69 4.65
N ALA A 63 7.76 -10.64 4.55
CA ALA A 63 7.18 -10.19 3.29
C ALA A 63 8.18 -9.48 2.36
N GLY A 64 9.44 -9.29 2.77
CA GLY A 64 10.48 -8.62 2.01
C GLY A 64 10.23 -7.11 1.82
N VAL A 65 9.38 -6.49 2.63
CA VAL A 65 9.11 -5.04 2.63
C VAL A 65 10.20 -4.28 3.38
N LEU A 66 10.66 -4.86 4.49
CA LEU A 66 11.81 -4.39 5.25
C LEU A 66 12.94 -5.42 5.18
N VAL A 67 14.16 -4.97 5.44
CA VAL A 67 15.30 -5.85 5.73
C VAL A 67 15.89 -5.46 7.09
N LYS A 68 16.23 -6.46 7.89
CA LYS A 68 16.89 -6.30 9.18
C LYS A 68 18.40 -6.39 8.99
N VAL A 69 19.12 -5.30 9.23
CA VAL A 69 20.55 -5.18 8.96
C VAL A 69 21.29 -4.86 10.26
N PRO A 70 22.41 -5.55 10.59
CA PRO A 70 23.25 -5.15 11.71
C PRO A 70 23.89 -3.78 11.45
N TYR A 71 23.90 -2.90 12.45
CA TYR A 71 24.58 -1.60 12.39
C TYR A 71 25.66 -1.42 13.46
N SER A 72 25.75 -2.36 14.39
CA SER A 72 26.75 -2.43 15.45
C SER A 72 26.98 -3.88 15.77
N ASP A 73 28.24 -4.30 15.89
CA ASP A 73 28.59 -5.68 16.22
C ASP A 73 28.78 -5.88 17.74
N ARG A 74 28.98 -4.80 18.51
CA ARG A 74 29.25 -4.85 19.97
C ARG A 74 28.64 -3.65 20.72
N PRO A 75 27.45 -3.79 21.34
CA PRO A 75 26.56 -4.93 21.27
C PRO A 75 25.96 -5.09 19.86
N LEU A 76 25.55 -6.32 19.51
CA LEU A 76 24.87 -6.58 18.25
C LEU A 76 23.54 -5.82 18.21
N ARG A 77 23.44 -4.84 17.31
CA ARG A 77 22.22 -4.04 17.13
C ARG A 77 21.79 -4.05 15.68
N HIS A 78 20.48 -4.07 15.48
CA HIS A 78 19.88 -4.12 14.16
C HIS A 78 19.05 -2.88 13.90
N GLU A 79 18.95 -2.55 12.62
CA GLU A 79 18.03 -1.56 12.11
C GLU A 79 17.21 -2.15 10.95
N TYR A 80 16.08 -1.53 10.68
CA TYR A 80 15.14 -1.91 9.65
C TYR A 80 15.24 -0.90 8.51
N ARG A 81 15.46 -1.39 7.29
CA ARG A 81 15.54 -0.57 6.08
C ARG A 81 14.47 -0.98 5.08
N LEU A 82 13.87 -0.01 4.39
CA LEU A 82 12.97 -0.28 3.27
C LEU A 82 13.73 -0.98 2.14
N THR A 83 13.14 -2.06 1.61
CA THR A 83 13.62 -2.69 0.37
C THR A 83 13.02 -2.00 -0.85
N ARG A 84 13.36 -2.43 -2.07
CA ARG A 84 12.66 -1.98 -3.28
C ARG A 84 11.14 -2.20 -3.20
N LYS A 85 10.71 -3.34 -2.64
CA LYS A 85 9.28 -3.65 -2.42
C LYS A 85 8.66 -2.67 -1.42
N GLY A 86 9.37 -2.34 -0.34
CA GLY A 86 8.89 -1.35 0.63
C GLY A 86 8.85 0.08 0.11
N LEU A 87 9.84 0.50 -0.70
CA LEU A 87 9.81 1.79 -1.38
C LEU A 87 8.60 1.91 -2.33
N GLY A 88 8.17 0.80 -2.93
CA GLY A 88 6.95 0.74 -3.74
C GLY A 88 5.65 1.07 -3.00
N LEU A 89 5.66 1.13 -1.66
CA LEU A 89 4.50 1.56 -0.86
C LEU A 89 4.38 3.08 -0.74
N TYR A 90 5.35 3.86 -1.22
CA TYR A 90 5.32 5.32 -1.09
C TYR A 90 4.08 5.96 -1.76
N PRO A 91 3.67 5.58 -2.98
CA PRO A 91 2.45 6.12 -3.59
C PRO A 91 1.20 5.80 -2.76
N VAL A 92 1.10 4.59 -2.22
CA VAL A 92 -0.02 4.17 -1.37
C VAL A 92 -0.08 5.00 -0.10
N LEU A 93 1.06 5.21 0.57
CA LEU A 93 1.14 6.07 1.75
C LEU A 93 0.70 7.50 1.43
N MET A 94 1.14 8.03 0.29
CA MET A 94 0.85 9.41 -0.08
C MET A 94 -0.61 9.64 -0.44
N SER A 95 -1.22 8.72 -1.19
CA SER A 95 -2.66 8.75 -1.48
C SER A 95 -3.51 8.55 -0.23
N LEU A 96 -3.10 7.67 0.70
CA LEU A 96 -3.79 7.48 1.97
C LEU A 96 -3.71 8.74 2.86
N GLY A 97 -2.56 9.41 2.88
CA GLY A 97 -2.36 10.67 3.57
C GLY A 97 -3.27 11.76 3.02
N ALA A 98 -3.25 11.98 1.71
CA ALA A 98 -4.11 12.98 1.05
C ALA A 98 -5.60 12.73 1.30
N TRP A 99 -6.05 11.47 1.31
CA TRP A 99 -7.42 11.15 1.68
C TRP A 99 -7.73 11.51 3.14
N GLY A 100 -6.80 11.24 4.06
CA GLY A 100 -6.96 11.63 5.47
C GLY A 100 -7.00 13.15 5.66
N ASP A 101 -6.15 13.88 4.94
CA ASP A 101 -6.08 15.34 4.99
C ASP A 101 -7.37 15.99 4.45
N GLU A 102 -8.03 15.37 3.48
CA GLU A 102 -9.29 15.89 2.92
C GLU A 102 -10.51 15.59 3.80
N TRP A 103 -10.58 14.39 4.38
CA TRP A 103 -11.81 13.87 4.98
C TRP A 103 -11.77 13.76 6.51
N MET A 104 -10.60 13.83 7.12
CA MET A 104 -10.37 13.50 8.54
C MET A 104 -9.54 14.55 9.28
N ASP A 105 -9.38 15.75 8.73
CA ASP A 105 -8.55 16.82 9.29
C ASP A 105 -9.22 17.58 10.47
N ALA A 106 -10.51 17.37 10.68
CA ALA A 106 -11.32 18.11 11.68
C ALA A 106 -11.22 19.65 11.55
N GLY A 107 -10.93 20.16 10.35
CA GLY A 107 -10.71 21.59 10.07
C GLY A 107 -9.34 22.13 10.51
N GLU A 108 -8.41 21.27 10.93
CA GLU A 108 -7.04 21.65 11.29
C GLU A 108 -6.08 21.60 10.09
N GLY A 109 -6.51 21.02 8.97
CA GLY A 109 -5.68 20.81 7.78
C GLY A 109 -4.68 19.65 7.92
N ALA A 110 -3.82 19.51 6.91
CA ALA A 110 -2.83 18.43 6.85
C ALA A 110 -1.78 18.56 7.98
N PRO A 111 -1.54 17.49 8.76
CA PRO A 111 -0.50 17.52 9.81
C PRO A 111 0.92 17.53 9.24
N LEU A 112 1.08 17.17 7.97
CA LEU A 112 2.34 17.21 7.23
C LEU A 112 2.09 17.75 5.82
N GLU A 113 2.76 18.85 5.49
CA GLU A 113 2.86 19.32 4.10
C GLU A 113 4.11 18.75 3.43
N TYR A 114 3.97 18.34 2.18
CA TYR A 114 5.07 17.79 1.39
C TYR A 114 5.57 18.81 0.37
N VAL A 115 6.88 18.90 0.21
CA VAL A 115 7.52 19.80 -0.76
C VAL A 115 8.29 18.98 -1.80
N HIS A 116 8.01 19.18 -3.08
CA HIS A 116 8.79 18.56 -4.14
C HIS A 116 10.16 19.23 -4.22
N GLN A 117 11.19 18.53 -3.72
CA GLN A 117 12.54 19.08 -3.56
C GLN A 117 13.12 19.72 -4.83
N ARG A 118 12.81 19.20 -6.02
CA ARG A 118 13.35 19.74 -7.28
C ARG A 118 12.77 21.11 -7.66
N CYS A 119 11.52 21.41 -7.31
CA CYS A 119 10.89 22.70 -7.65
C CYS A 119 10.54 23.57 -6.45
N GLY A 120 10.70 23.08 -5.21
CA GLY A 120 10.42 23.81 -3.98
C GLY A 120 8.95 24.08 -3.70
N ARG A 121 8.03 23.56 -4.53
CA ARG A 121 6.59 23.76 -4.35
C ARG A 121 6.00 22.71 -3.41
N GLN A 122 5.03 23.15 -2.60
CA GLN A 122 4.12 22.22 -1.93
C GLN A 122 3.48 21.30 -2.96
N THR A 123 3.34 20.02 -2.61
CA THR A 123 2.88 18.97 -3.51
C THR A 123 2.02 17.98 -2.76
N HIS A 124 1.11 17.33 -3.48
CA HIS A 124 0.36 16.17 -3.04
C HIS A 124 0.47 15.07 -4.10
N ALA A 125 0.08 13.84 -3.75
CA ALA A 125 0.04 12.76 -4.72
C ALA A 125 -1.11 12.98 -5.72
N VAL A 126 -0.79 12.82 -7.00
CA VAL A 126 -1.78 12.82 -8.09
C VAL A 126 -1.72 11.46 -8.80
N MET A 127 -2.88 10.96 -9.22
CA MET A 127 -2.97 9.77 -10.07
C MET A 127 -3.23 10.19 -11.51
N THR A 128 -2.37 9.75 -12.43
CA THR A 128 -2.45 10.04 -13.85
C THR A 128 -2.29 8.77 -14.67
N CYS A 129 -2.81 8.77 -15.90
CA CYS A 129 -2.65 7.70 -16.87
C CYS A 129 -1.18 7.56 -17.28
N SER A 130 -0.67 6.32 -17.29
CA SER A 130 0.73 6.04 -17.65
C SER A 130 1.06 6.31 -19.11
N GLU A 131 0.06 6.36 -19.99
CA GLU A 131 0.24 6.51 -21.44
C GLU A 131 0.14 7.99 -21.89
N CYS A 132 -0.88 8.72 -21.44
CA CYS A 132 -1.12 10.10 -21.88
C CYS A 132 -0.79 11.17 -20.82
N GLY A 133 -0.67 10.81 -19.55
CA GLY A 133 -0.39 11.74 -18.45
C GLY A 133 -1.60 12.51 -17.92
N GLU A 134 -2.79 12.35 -18.50
CA GLU A 134 -4.04 12.96 -18.00
C GLU A 134 -4.49 12.35 -16.66
N PRO A 135 -5.30 13.05 -15.85
CA PRO A 135 -5.83 12.51 -14.60
C PRO A 135 -6.54 11.17 -14.78
N LEU A 136 -6.25 10.21 -13.91
CA LEU A 136 -6.87 8.88 -13.97
C LEU A 136 -8.14 8.86 -13.12
N ARG A 137 -9.30 9.08 -13.75
CA ARG A 137 -10.60 9.17 -13.06
C ARG A 137 -11.35 7.83 -13.02
N PRO A 138 -12.05 7.48 -11.93
CA PRO A 138 -12.78 6.21 -11.84
C PRO A 138 -13.79 6.00 -12.96
N GLU A 139 -14.50 7.04 -13.40
CA GLU A 139 -15.49 7.02 -14.47
C GLU A 139 -14.89 6.86 -15.88
N GLU A 140 -13.58 7.08 -16.03
CA GLU A 140 -12.84 6.99 -17.30
C GLU A 140 -11.97 5.72 -17.37
N VAL A 141 -12.00 4.86 -16.34
CA VAL A 141 -11.21 3.62 -16.28
C VAL A 141 -12.13 2.40 -16.30
N LEU A 142 -12.01 1.60 -17.35
CA LEU A 142 -12.71 0.33 -17.47
C LEU A 142 -11.76 -0.82 -17.12
N PRO A 143 -12.12 -1.69 -16.16
CA PRO A 143 -11.35 -2.89 -15.91
C PRO A 143 -11.52 -3.87 -17.08
N SER A 144 -10.41 -4.44 -17.55
CA SER A 144 -10.39 -5.55 -18.48
C SER A 144 -9.79 -6.80 -17.82
N ILE A 145 -10.06 -7.97 -18.40
CA ILE A 145 -9.52 -9.23 -17.91
C ILE A 145 -8.00 -9.24 -18.15
N GLY A 146 -7.24 -9.32 -17.07
CA GLY A 146 -5.80 -9.43 -17.13
C GLY A 146 -5.33 -10.89 -17.27
N PRO A 147 -4.04 -11.12 -17.59
CA PRO A 147 -3.49 -12.46 -17.82
C PRO A 147 -3.71 -13.46 -16.68
N ALA A 148 -3.75 -12.98 -15.42
CA ALA A 148 -3.97 -13.84 -14.25
C ALA A 148 -5.39 -14.42 -14.15
N LEU A 149 -6.36 -13.86 -14.90
CA LEU A 149 -7.73 -14.34 -14.99
C LEU A 149 -8.07 -14.94 -16.36
N GLN A 150 -7.15 -14.89 -17.33
CA GLN A 150 -7.43 -15.31 -18.71
C GLN A 150 -7.88 -16.77 -18.79
N GLY A 151 -7.19 -17.70 -18.13
CA GLY A 151 -7.60 -19.11 -18.14
C GLY A 151 -8.97 -19.38 -17.51
N ILE A 152 -9.36 -18.59 -16.51
CA ILE A 152 -10.71 -18.68 -15.92
C ILE A 152 -11.74 -18.07 -16.87
N ALA A 153 -11.39 -16.98 -17.57
CA ALA A 153 -12.25 -16.35 -18.56
C ALA A 153 -12.49 -17.27 -19.76
N ASP A 154 -11.44 -17.89 -20.29
CA ASP A 154 -11.51 -18.83 -21.40
C ASP A 154 -12.40 -20.03 -21.05
N GLU A 155 -12.25 -20.60 -19.84
CA GLU A 155 -13.12 -21.69 -19.35
C GLU A 155 -14.59 -21.27 -19.17
N LEU A 156 -14.86 -20.01 -18.83
CA LEU A 156 -16.21 -19.46 -18.70
C LEU A 156 -16.82 -19.18 -20.07
N ASP A 157 -16.05 -18.67 -21.02
CA ASP A 157 -16.48 -18.42 -22.40
C ASP A 157 -16.82 -19.73 -23.13
N GLU A 158 -16.03 -20.80 -22.92
CA GLU A 158 -16.33 -22.13 -23.44
C GLU A 158 -17.60 -22.74 -22.85
N LYS A 159 -17.92 -22.44 -21.59
CA LYS A 159 -19.09 -22.98 -20.88
C LYS A 159 -20.37 -22.16 -21.07
N ILE A 160 -20.26 -20.86 -21.32
CA ILE A 160 -21.39 -19.92 -21.28
C ILE A 160 -21.70 -19.35 -22.68
N GLY A 161 -20.77 -19.43 -23.64
CA GLY A 161 -20.92 -18.82 -24.96
C GLY A 161 -20.74 -17.31 -24.89
N SER A 162 -19.56 -16.84 -25.32
CA SER A 162 -19.15 -15.42 -25.44
C SER A 162 -19.69 -14.47 -24.37
N VAL A 163 -18.95 -14.31 -23.26
CA VAL A 163 -19.23 -13.25 -22.29
C VAL A 163 -18.66 -11.94 -22.81
N GLU A 164 -19.34 -11.34 -23.80
CA GLU A 164 -19.05 -9.97 -24.26
C GLU A 164 -19.46 -8.88 -23.25
N GLU A 165 -19.97 -9.25 -22.07
CA GLU A 165 -20.35 -8.28 -21.04
C GLU A 165 -19.83 -8.70 -19.66
N ILE A 166 -18.74 -8.07 -19.23
CA ILE A 166 -18.42 -7.94 -17.80
C ILE A 166 -19.72 -7.46 -17.11
N PRO A 167 -20.22 -8.17 -16.06
CA PRO A 167 -21.56 -7.93 -15.55
C PRO A 167 -21.80 -6.47 -15.20
N ALA A 168 -22.97 -5.96 -15.61
CA ALA A 168 -23.52 -4.63 -15.33
C ALA A 168 -23.55 -4.20 -13.84
N LEU A 169 -23.05 -5.04 -12.92
CA LEU A 169 -22.90 -4.79 -11.49
C LEU A 169 -21.93 -3.64 -11.14
N LEU A 170 -21.05 -3.23 -12.07
CA LEU A 170 -20.17 -2.06 -11.89
C LEU A 170 -20.78 -0.74 -12.39
N ARG A 171 -21.95 -0.74 -13.05
CA ARG A 171 -22.58 0.49 -13.60
C ARG A 171 -23.69 1.10 -12.73
N LYS A 172 -24.14 0.43 -11.67
CA LYS A 172 -25.31 0.88 -10.86
C LYS A 172 -24.96 1.28 -9.43
N SER A 173 -23.87 2.03 -9.25
CA SER A 173 -23.49 2.57 -7.94
C SER A 173 -22.89 3.97 -8.03
N MET A 174 -23.42 4.79 -8.93
CA MET A 174 -23.31 6.25 -8.90
C MET A 174 -24.71 6.84 -9.04
#